data_AF-A0A4Y8I7G2-F1
#
_entry.id   AF-A0A4Y8I7G2-F1
#
_cell.length_a   1.000
_cell.length_b   1.000
_cell.length_c   1.000
_cell.angle_alpha   90.00
_cell.angle_beta   90.00
_cell.angle_gamma   90.00
#
_symmetry.space_group_name_H-M   'P 1'
#
loop_
_entity.id
_entity.type
_entity.pdbx_description
1 polymer ?
#
loop_
_entity_poly.entity_id
_entity_poly.type
_entity_poly.pdbx_seq_one_letter_code
_entity_poly.pdbx_strand_id
1 'polypeptide(L)'
;MIRLSFLIVLFSSLLAAACGESVAPVDVSYQEHIQDVIFNLSCLVACHDSARQAGLELTSWETLMEGGDNGPIVEKGNAEASPLVWSVEGRNDFGISVSLMPPAGFLQLNRTEIKLIKDWIDQGAKNN
;
A
#
# COMPACT_ATOMS: atom_id res chain seq x y z
N MET A 1 21.50 -69.98 23.96
CA MET A 1 20.38 -69.08 24.30
C MET A 1 20.78 -67.68 23.83
N ILE A 2 20.53 -67.40 22.56
CA ILE A 2 19.58 -66.40 22.03
C ILE A 2 19.93 -64.96 22.44
N ARG A 3 20.22 -64.18 21.40
CA ARG A 3 20.60 -62.77 21.38
C ARG A 3 19.48 -61.89 21.91
N LEU A 4 19.83 -60.78 22.56
CA LEU A 4 18.93 -59.64 22.70
C LEU A 4 19.65 -58.37 22.27
N SER A 5 19.77 -58.22 20.96
CA SER A 5 20.05 -56.94 20.32
C SER A 5 18.90 -56.00 20.66
N PHE A 6 19.15 -54.99 21.49
CA PHE A 6 18.22 -53.88 21.65
C PHE A 6 18.28 -53.03 20.37
N LEU A 7 17.29 -53.23 19.50
CA LEU A 7 16.97 -52.37 18.38
C LEU A 7 16.62 -50.98 18.95
N ILE A 8 17.58 -50.06 18.90
CA ILE A 8 17.32 -48.64 19.08
C ILE A 8 16.50 -48.21 17.87
N VAL A 9 15.22 -47.96 18.13
CA VAL A 9 14.25 -47.46 17.15
C VAL A 9 14.74 -46.11 16.64
N LEU A 10 15.17 -46.07 15.38
CA LEU A 10 15.44 -44.85 14.63
C LEU A 10 14.12 -44.06 14.53
N PHE A 11 13.91 -43.12 15.46
CA PHE A 11 12.83 -42.17 15.34
C PHE A 11 13.23 -41.15 14.27
N SER A 12 12.67 -41.36 13.08
CA SER A 12 12.76 -40.48 11.93
C SER A 12 12.26 -39.09 12.31
N SER A 13 13.18 -38.16 12.57
CA SER A 13 12.87 -36.73 12.58
C SER A 13 13.31 -36.15 11.24
N LEU A 14 12.47 -36.36 10.23
CA LEU A 14 12.53 -35.60 8.99
C LEU A 14 12.09 -34.17 9.34
N LEU A 15 13.05 -33.32 9.71
CA LEU A 15 12.84 -31.87 9.76
C LEU A 15 12.62 -31.42 8.32
N ALA A 16 11.36 -31.36 7.90
CA ALA A 16 10.97 -30.59 6.74
C ALA A 16 11.25 -29.12 7.08
N ALA A 17 12.43 -28.64 6.68
CA ALA A 17 12.68 -27.21 6.57
C ALA A 17 11.69 -26.70 5.51
N ALA A 18 10.56 -26.16 5.97
CA ALA A 18 9.72 -25.35 5.12
C ALA A 18 10.57 -24.16 4.69
N CYS A 19 11.07 -24.18 3.45
CA CYS A 19 11.59 -23.00 2.80
C CYS A 19 10.45 -21.99 2.79
N GLY A 20 10.48 -21.05 3.73
CA GLY A 20 9.68 -19.84 3.63
C GLY A 20 10.20 -19.10 2.41
N GLU A 21 9.48 -19.22 1.29
CA GLU A 21 9.71 -18.40 0.11
C GLU A 21 9.52 -16.94 0.55
N SER A 22 10.61 -16.21 0.76
CA SER A 22 10.53 -14.78 1.00
C SER A 22 10.16 -14.14 -0.33
N VAL A 23 8.87 -13.93 -0.57
CA VAL A 23 8.41 -13.11 -1.68
C VAL A 23 8.94 -11.71 -1.42
N ALA A 24 10.00 -11.33 -2.14
CA ALA A 24 10.52 -9.98 -2.10
C ALA A 24 9.37 -9.00 -2.40
N PRO A 25 9.28 -7.85 -1.70
CA PRO A 25 8.27 -6.85 -2.03
C PRO A 25 8.40 -6.48 -3.51
N VAL A 26 7.29 -6.56 -4.25
CA VAL A 26 7.23 -6.11 -5.65
C VAL A 26 7.51 -4.61 -5.67
N ASP A 27 8.49 -4.17 -6.47
CA ASP A 27 8.75 -2.74 -6.68
C ASP A 27 7.55 -2.13 -7.39
N VAL A 28 6.86 -1.20 -6.72
CA VAL A 28 5.64 -0.59 -7.25
C VAL A 28 6.04 0.60 -8.12
N SER A 29 5.78 0.51 -9.43
CA SER A 29 5.91 1.66 -10.35
C SER A 29 4.86 2.71 -10.08
N TYR A 30 5.28 3.97 -9.97
CA TYR A 30 4.36 5.10 -9.86
C TYR A 30 3.45 5.18 -11.08
N GLN A 31 4.02 5.19 -12.29
CA GLN A 31 3.23 5.41 -13.50
C GLN A 31 2.21 4.28 -13.69
N GLU A 32 2.67 3.02 -13.66
CA GLU A 32 1.83 1.89 -14.01
C GLU A 32 0.80 1.55 -12.93
N HIS A 33 1.19 1.57 -11.66
CA HIS A 33 0.34 1.06 -10.58
C HIS A 33 -0.40 2.16 -9.83
N ILE A 34 0.18 3.36 -9.71
CA ILE A 34 -0.42 4.46 -8.93
C ILE A 34 -1.17 5.42 -9.85
N GLN A 35 -0.50 5.97 -10.86
CA GLN A 35 -1.12 6.95 -11.76
C GLN A 35 -2.19 6.28 -12.64
N ASP A 36 -1.82 5.27 -13.41
CA ASP A 36 -2.70 4.72 -14.46
C ASP A 36 -3.82 3.86 -13.91
N VAL A 37 -3.50 2.98 -12.95
CA VAL A 37 -4.48 2.04 -12.38
C VAL A 37 -5.35 2.68 -11.31
N ILE A 38 -4.85 3.65 -10.54
CA ILE A 38 -5.58 4.19 -9.39
C ILE A 38 -6.04 5.63 -9.62
N PHE A 39 -5.11 6.58 -9.75
CA PHE A 39 -5.46 8.00 -9.75
C PHE A 39 -6.29 8.41 -10.97
N ASN A 40 -5.90 7.97 -12.17
CA ASN A 40 -6.61 8.26 -13.41
C ASN A 40 -8.05 7.75 -13.39
N LEU A 41 -8.31 6.62 -12.71
CA LEU A 41 -9.62 5.98 -12.69
C LEU A 41 -10.51 6.46 -11.55
N SER A 42 -9.92 6.72 -10.38
CA SER A 42 -10.69 6.93 -9.14
C SER A 42 -10.61 8.36 -8.61
N CYS A 43 -9.55 9.12 -8.92
CA CYS A 43 -9.28 10.42 -8.30
C CYS A 43 -9.45 11.60 -9.26
N LEU A 44 -9.05 11.44 -10.53
CA LEU A 44 -8.98 12.54 -11.51
C LEU A 44 -10.30 12.86 -12.21
N VAL A 45 -11.26 11.94 -12.22
CA VAL A 45 -12.46 12.03 -13.07
C VAL A 45 -13.30 13.30 -12.79
N ALA A 46 -13.15 13.93 -11.62
CA ALA A 46 -13.92 15.14 -11.28
C ALA A 46 -13.24 16.17 -10.35
N CYS A 47 -12.22 15.80 -9.57
CA CYS A 47 -11.82 16.61 -8.42
C CYS A 47 -10.34 16.95 -8.35
N HIS A 48 -9.46 15.98 -8.58
CA HIS A 48 -8.01 16.17 -8.35
C HIS A 48 -7.21 16.30 -9.64
N ASP A 49 -7.86 16.76 -10.71
CA ASP A 49 -7.25 17.15 -11.97
C ASP A 49 -7.07 18.70 -12.01
N SER A 50 -7.37 19.33 -13.15
CA SER A 50 -7.55 20.78 -13.28
C SER A 50 -8.48 21.44 -12.25
N ALA A 51 -9.43 20.70 -11.67
CA ALA A 51 -10.32 21.22 -10.64
C ALA A 51 -9.61 21.49 -9.29
N ARG A 52 -8.50 20.80 -9.02
CA ARG A 52 -7.63 20.99 -7.85
C ARG A 52 -8.39 21.09 -6.53
N GLN A 53 -9.33 20.19 -6.26
CA GLN A 53 -10.10 20.18 -5.02
C GLN A 53 -9.16 20.11 -3.81
N ALA A 54 -9.34 21.02 -2.85
CA ALA A 54 -8.44 21.24 -1.70
C ALA A 54 -6.99 21.60 -2.09
N GLY A 55 -6.81 22.26 -3.23
CA GLY A 55 -5.51 22.68 -3.76
C GLY A 55 -4.67 21.56 -4.39
N LEU A 56 -5.16 20.31 -4.30
CA LEU A 56 -4.43 19.10 -4.65
C LEU A 56 -4.63 18.71 -6.12
N GLU A 57 -3.53 18.50 -6.83
CA GLU A 57 -3.48 18.01 -8.20
C GLU A 57 -2.73 16.67 -8.24
N LEU A 58 -3.34 15.62 -8.80
CA LEU A 58 -2.82 14.25 -8.84
C LEU A 58 -2.52 13.79 -10.27
N THR A 59 -2.27 14.73 -11.18
CA THR A 59 -2.04 14.48 -12.61
C THR A 59 -0.60 14.06 -12.90
N SER A 60 0.33 14.33 -11.98
CA SER A 60 1.73 13.94 -12.09
C SER A 60 2.35 13.66 -10.71
N TRP A 61 3.51 12.99 -10.72
CA TRP A 61 4.25 12.73 -9.49
C TRP A 61 4.67 14.02 -8.80
N GLU A 62 5.09 15.02 -9.57
CA GLU A 62 5.58 16.30 -9.04
C GLU A 62 4.47 17.02 -8.28
N THR A 63 3.28 17.14 -8.89
CA THR A 63 2.13 17.82 -8.28
C THR A 63 1.57 17.07 -7.06
N LEU A 64 1.56 15.73 -7.12
CA LEU A 64 1.25 14.89 -5.95
C LEU A 64 2.19 15.16 -4.77
N MET A 65 3.50 15.27 -5.04
CA MET A 65 4.50 15.47 -4.00
C MET A 65 4.56 16.91 -3.49
N GLU A 66 4.10 17.90 -4.27
CA GLU A 66 3.88 19.27 -3.80
C GLU A 66 2.78 19.34 -2.73
N GLY A 67 1.73 18.51 -2.86
CA GLY A 67 0.61 18.45 -1.93
C GLY A 67 -0.52 19.43 -2.25
N GLY A 68 -1.35 19.73 -1.25
CA GLY A 68 -2.51 20.61 -1.40
C GLY A 68 -2.49 21.79 -0.41
N ASP A 69 -3.66 22.39 -0.17
CA ASP A 69 -3.80 23.57 0.69
C ASP A 69 -3.32 23.33 2.14
N ASN A 70 -3.36 22.07 2.58
CA ASN A 70 -2.92 21.66 3.92
C ASN A 70 -1.48 21.12 3.97
N GLY A 71 -0.71 21.28 2.89
CA GLY A 71 0.67 20.81 2.76
C GLY A 71 0.80 19.42 2.12
N PRO A 72 1.95 18.75 2.32
CA PRO A 72 2.25 17.45 1.75
C PRO A 72 1.24 16.38 2.18
N ILE A 73 0.93 15.46 1.26
CA ILE A 73 0.01 14.33 1.53
C ILE A 73 0.70 12.96 1.49
N VAL A 74 1.99 12.94 1.17
CA VAL A 74 2.83 11.74 1.11
C VAL A 74 4.06 11.93 2.00
N GLU A 75 4.18 11.06 3.00
CA GLU A 75 5.37 10.94 3.84
C GLU A 75 6.22 9.77 3.33
N LYS A 76 7.29 10.08 2.58
CA LYS A 76 8.13 9.05 1.94
C LYS A 76 8.66 8.05 2.96
N GLY A 77 8.44 6.77 2.71
CA GLY A 77 8.87 5.68 3.60
C GLY A 77 7.95 5.44 4.81
N ASN A 78 6.82 6.16 4.91
CA ASN A 78 5.86 5.98 6.00
C ASN A 78 4.41 6.17 5.52
N ALA A 79 3.84 5.10 4.96
CA ALA A 79 2.45 5.07 4.52
C ALA A 79 1.47 5.39 5.66
N GLU A 80 1.73 4.88 6.86
CA GLU A 80 0.83 5.08 8.02
C GLU A 80 0.80 6.52 8.54
N ALA A 81 1.81 7.32 8.21
CA ALA A 81 1.85 8.75 8.51
C ALA A 81 1.34 9.64 7.36
N SER A 82 0.99 9.05 6.21
CA SER A 82 0.66 9.81 4.99
C SER A 82 -0.84 10.18 4.95
N PRO A 83 -1.20 11.48 4.86
CA PRO A 83 -2.59 11.92 4.71
C PRO A 83 -3.33 11.29 3.52
N LEU A 84 -2.62 10.95 2.44
CA LEU A 84 -3.17 10.19 1.31
C LEU A 84 -3.79 8.87 1.78
N VAL A 85 -3.07 8.10 2.59
CA VAL A 85 -3.52 6.79 3.12
C VAL A 85 -4.72 6.99 4.05
N TRP A 86 -4.67 8.00 4.92
CA TRP A 86 -5.78 8.29 5.84
C TRP A 86 -7.07 8.64 5.09
N SER A 87 -6.95 9.35 3.98
CA SER A 87 -8.07 9.78 3.15
C SER A 87 -8.69 8.60 2.41
N VAL A 88 -7.88 7.72 1.80
CA VAL A 88 -8.40 6.54 1.07
C VAL A 88 -8.92 5.43 1.99
N GLU A 89 -8.48 5.40 3.25
CA GLU A 89 -9.02 4.52 4.29
C GLU A 89 -10.24 5.13 5.01
N GLY A 90 -10.48 6.44 4.87
CA GLY A 90 -11.52 7.16 5.62
C GLY A 90 -11.30 7.06 7.14
N ARG A 91 -10.05 7.23 7.58
CA ARG A 91 -9.62 6.99 8.95
C ARG A 91 -10.41 7.85 9.94
N ASN A 92 -10.89 7.23 11.02
CA ASN A 92 -11.74 7.87 12.03
C ASN A 92 -11.29 7.58 13.48
N ASP A 93 -9.99 7.36 13.66
CA ASP A 93 -9.40 6.98 14.95
C ASP A 93 -8.93 8.21 15.76
N PHE A 94 -8.79 8.02 17.08
CA PHE A 94 -8.17 8.99 17.99
C PHE A 94 -8.76 10.42 17.95
N GLY A 95 -10.03 10.56 17.57
CA GLY A 95 -10.72 11.85 17.50
C GLY A 95 -10.41 12.67 16.25
N ILE A 96 -9.69 12.09 15.28
CA ILE A 96 -9.43 12.70 13.97
C ILE A 96 -10.32 11.98 12.96
N SER A 97 -11.30 12.70 12.41
CA SER A 97 -12.15 12.19 11.34
C SER A 97 -11.66 12.73 10.00
N VAL A 98 -11.12 11.85 9.18
CA VAL A 98 -10.74 12.15 7.79
C VAL A 98 -11.86 11.65 6.89
N SER A 99 -12.35 12.51 6.00
CA SER A 99 -13.36 12.12 5.03
C SER A 99 -12.80 11.11 4.04
N LEU A 100 -13.56 10.06 3.76
CA LEU A 100 -13.21 9.05 2.78
C LEU A 100 -13.09 9.68 1.38
N MET A 101 -12.00 9.38 0.70
CA MET A 101 -11.76 9.73 -0.70
C MET A 101 -11.50 8.47 -1.53
N PRO A 102 -12.08 8.34 -2.74
CA PRO A 102 -13.03 9.26 -3.35
C PRO A 102 -14.36 9.35 -2.58
N PRO A 103 -15.13 10.45 -2.71
CA PRO A 103 -16.41 10.58 -2.02
C PRO A 103 -17.41 9.47 -2.41
N ALA A 104 -18.40 9.24 -1.55
CA ALA A 104 -19.48 8.30 -1.87
C ALA A 104 -20.14 8.63 -3.22
N GLY A 105 -20.36 7.61 -4.04
CA GLY A 105 -20.87 7.76 -5.41
C GLY A 105 -19.80 7.78 -6.50
N PHE A 106 -18.51 7.89 -6.14
CA PHE A 106 -17.37 7.71 -7.04
C PHE A 106 -16.75 6.32 -6.89
N LEU A 107 -15.95 5.92 -7.88
CA LEU A 107 -15.24 4.64 -7.87
C LEU A 107 -14.32 4.57 -6.64
N GLN A 108 -14.63 3.65 -5.72
CA GLN A 108 -13.87 3.46 -4.49
C GLN A 108 -12.66 2.58 -4.73
N LEU A 109 -11.56 2.86 -4.02
CA LEU A 109 -10.40 1.98 -4.05
C LEU A 109 -10.69 0.69 -3.28
N ASN A 110 -10.24 -0.42 -3.82
CA ASN A 110 -10.25 -1.71 -3.16
C ASN A 110 -8.99 -1.92 -2.29
N ARG A 111 -8.98 -2.98 -1.49
CA ARG A 111 -7.86 -3.29 -0.56
C ARG A 111 -6.52 -3.48 -1.27
N THR A 112 -6.51 -4.01 -2.49
CA THR A 112 -5.29 -4.21 -3.27
C THR A 112 -4.72 -2.88 -3.75
N GLU A 113 -5.57 -1.97 -4.22
CA GLU A 113 -5.18 -0.63 -4.66
C GLU A 113 -4.65 0.22 -3.49
N ILE A 114 -5.34 0.20 -2.34
CA ILE A 114 -4.85 0.85 -1.12
C ILE A 114 -3.50 0.25 -0.71
N LYS A 115 -3.35 -1.07 -0.80
CA LYS A 115 -2.07 -1.73 -0.51
C LYS A 115 -0.96 -1.27 -1.47
N LEU A 116 -1.24 -1.12 -2.77
CA LEU A 116 -0.26 -0.61 -3.74
C LEU A 116 0.20 0.80 -3.39
N ILE A 117 -0.72 1.69 -2.99
CA ILE A 117 -0.37 3.03 -2.51
C ILE A 117 0.57 2.93 -1.31
N LYS A 118 0.22 2.13 -0.30
CA LYS A 118 1.01 1.98 0.92
C LYS A 118 2.41 1.43 0.61
N ASP A 119 2.49 0.37 -0.18
CA ASP A 119 3.74 -0.24 -0.60
C ASP A 119 4.61 0.75 -1.38
N TRP A 120 4.04 1.51 -2.32
CA TRP A 120 4.76 2.54 -3.07
C TRP A 120 5.33 3.63 -2.14
N ILE A 121 4.53 4.11 -1.18
CA ILE A 121 4.99 5.11 -0.20
C ILE A 121 6.13 4.53 0.65
N ASP A 122 5.97 3.33 1.20
CA ASP A 122 6.96 2.66 2.04
C ASP A 122 8.26 2.34 1.28
N GLN A 123 8.18 2.14 -0.04
CA GLN A 123 9.32 2.02 -0.94
C GLN A 123 9.99 3.36 -1.28
N GLY A 124 9.52 4.47 -0.69
CA GLY A 124 10.09 5.81 -0.83
C GLY A 124 9.38 6.70 -1.84
N ALA A 125 8.18 6.32 -2.30
CA ALA A 125 7.36 7.09 -3.24
C ALA A 125 8.15 7.58 -4.46
N LYS A 126 8.83 6.65 -5.14
CA LYS A 126 9.68 6.95 -6.30
C LYS A 126 8.83 7.35 -7.50
N ASN A 127 9.41 8.12 -8.42
CA ASN A 127 8.89 8.31 -9.77
C ASN A 127 9.60 7.32 -10.71
N ASN A 128 9.10 6.08 -10.78
CA ASN A 128 9.72 4.93 -11.44
C ASN A 128 8.79 4.25 -12.46
#